data_AF-A0A3B8L5P4-F1
#
_entry.id   AF-A0A3B8L5P4-F1
#
_cell.length_a   1.000
_cell.length_b   1.000
_cell.length_c   1.000
_cell.angle_alpha   90.00
_cell.angle_beta   90.00
_cell.angle_gamma   90.00
#
_symmetry.space_group_name_H-M   'P 1'
#
loop_
_entity.id
_entity.type
_entity.pdbx_description
1 polymer ?
#
loop_
_entity_poly.entity_id
_entity_poly.type
_entity_poly.pdbx_seq_one_letter_code
_entity_poly.pdbx_strand_id
1 'polypeptide(L)'
;MSQVEQDRQAILDAKQKGGLSTLLTYARLSGPGWLQGAITLGGGSLAGSLYLGVIGGYEMMWLQPLMMILGIVMLSAIGYVSLSTGERPFDAINRHVNPVLGWGWAIATLMANLVWAMPQFSLGTAAIQQNLFPELFGGDVGKYIAVGLLFGVSAVVIWFYESGGWGLKLFEILLKSMVAIVVLSFFGVVVAMSSQGEGLAWGEILAGFVPDLSLLDRPAAAF
;
A
#
# COMPACT_ATOMS: atom_id res chain seq x y z
N MET A 1 -24.28 -13.33 -17.55
CA MET A 1 -22.80 -13.33 -17.66
C MET A 1 -22.23 -12.89 -16.32
N SER A 2 -21.27 -13.64 -15.76
CA SER A 2 -20.53 -13.20 -14.58
C SER A 2 -19.72 -11.94 -14.90
N GLN A 3 -19.38 -11.13 -13.89
CA GLN A 3 -18.56 -9.92 -14.06
C GLN A 3 -17.24 -10.25 -14.78
N VAL A 4 -16.62 -11.38 -14.43
CA VAL A 4 -15.37 -11.88 -15.04
C VAL A 4 -15.52 -12.12 -16.54
N GLU A 5 -16.65 -12.67 -16.98
CA GLU A 5 -16.89 -12.93 -18.40
C GLU A 5 -17.12 -11.64 -19.18
N GLN A 6 -17.77 -10.65 -18.57
CA GLN A 6 -17.94 -9.31 -19.17
C GLN A 6 -16.59 -8.60 -19.30
N ASP A 7 -15.74 -8.66 -18.28
CA ASP A 7 -14.40 -8.07 -18.28
C ASP A 7 -13.49 -8.75 -19.33
N ARG A 8 -13.58 -10.09 -19.44
CA ARG A 8 -12.89 -10.86 -20.47
C ARG A 8 -13.31 -10.42 -21.88
N GLN A 9 -14.61 -10.32 -22.13
CA GLN A 9 -15.12 -9.89 -23.43
C GLN A 9 -14.65 -8.46 -23.76
N ALA A 10 -14.69 -7.54 -22.79
CA ALA A 10 -14.20 -6.18 -22.96
C ALA A 10 -12.71 -6.11 -23.35
N ILE A 11 -11.88 -6.99 -22.78
CA ILE A 11 -10.44 -7.10 -23.14
C ILE A 11 -10.28 -7.65 -24.55
N LEU A 12 -11.05 -8.67 -24.94
CA LEU A 12 -10.97 -9.25 -26.28
C LEU A 12 -11.40 -8.25 -27.36
N ASP A 13 -12.49 -7.52 -27.12
CA ASP A 13 -12.97 -6.47 -28.02
C ASP A 13 -11.96 -5.31 -28.13
N ALA A 14 -11.29 -4.96 -27.03
CA ALA A 14 -10.26 -3.93 -27.01
C ALA A 14 -8.99 -4.36 -27.77
N LYS A 15 -8.61 -5.65 -27.69
CA LYS A 15 -7.50 -6.21 -28.48
C LYS A 15 -7.77 -6.12 -29.98
N GLN A 16 -9.02 -6.33 -30.40
CA GLN A 16 -9.41 -6.19 -31.81
C GLN A 16 -9.35 -4.72 -32.29
N LYS A 17 -9.56 -3.76 -31.39
CA LYS A 17 -9.54 -2.31 -31.68
C LYS A 17 -8.14 -1.68 -31.63
N GLY A 18 -7.12 -2.43 -31.21
CA GLY A 18 -5.71 -2.01 -31.22
C GLY A 18 -5.09 -1.78 -29.84
N GLY A 19 -3.78 -1.50 -29.81
CA GLY A 19 -2.99 -1.43 -28.57
C GLY A 19 -3.44 -0.35 -27.59
N LEU A 20 -3.84 0.82 -28.08
CA LEU A 20 -4.29 1.93 -27.22
C LEU A 20 -5.63 1.64 -26.54
N SER A 21 -6.57 1.04 -27.28
CA SER A 21 -7.84 0.57 -26.70
C SER A 21 -7.60 -0.52 -25.64
N THR A 22 -6.62 -1.39 -25.87
CA THR A 22 -6.25 -2.45 -24.91
C THR A 22 -5.69 -1.85 -23.61
N LEU A 23 -4.75 -0.90 -23.72
CA LEU A 23 -4.19 -0.20 -22.56
C LEU A 23 -5.25 0.54 -21.75
N LEU A 24 -6.18 1.23 -22.43
CA LEU A 24 -7.25 1.96 -21.77
C LEU A 24 -8.24 1.02 -21.06
N THR A 25 -8.55 -0.13 -21.66
CA THR A 25 -9.36 -1.16 -21.01
C THR A 25 -8.65 -1.74 -19.78
N TYR A 26 -7.35 -2.01 -19.83
CA TYR A 26 -6.59 -2.44 -18.65
C TYR A 26 -6.57 -1.37 -17.55
N ALA A 27 -6.36 -0.10 -17.91
CA ALA A 27 -6.44 1.00 -16.96
C ALA A 27 -7.81 1.07 -16.28
N ARG A 28 -8.90 0.91 -17.05
CA ARG A 28 -10.27 0.88 -16.51
C ARG A 28 -10.50 -0.29 -15.55
N LEU A 29 -10.00 -1.48 -15.88
CA LEU A 29 -10.17 -2.69 -15.07
C LEU A 29 -9.20 -2.76 -13.87
N SER A 30 -8.21 -1.87 -13.79
CA SER A 30 -7.21 -1.83 -12.70
C SER A 30 -7.74 -1.28 -11.37
N GLY A 31 -9.02 -0.92 -11.27
CA GLY A 31 -9.64 -0.31 -10.09
C GLY A 31 -9.34 -1.01 -8.76
N PRO A 32 -9.50 -2.35 -8.64
CA PRO A 32 -9.12 -3.10 -7.44
C PRO A 32 -7.62 -3.04 -7.12
N GLY A 33 -6.76 -3.03 -8.15
CA GLY A 33 -5.31 -2.92 -8.01
C GLY A 33 -4.87 -1.57 -7.43
N TRP A 34 -5.55 -0.47 -7.78
CA TRP A 34 -5.29 0.85 -7.19
C TRP A 34 -5.62 0.88 -5.69
N LEU A 35 -6.76 0.31 -5.30
CA LEU A 35 -7.14 0.21 -3.89
C LEU A 35 -6.14 -0.64 -3.10
N GLN A 36 -5.66 -1.72 -3.71
CA GLN A 36 -4.66 -2.59 -3.12
C GLN A 36 -3.28 -1.92 -2.98
N GLY A 37 -2.82 -1.22 -4.02
CA GLY A 37 -1.59 -0.43 -3.98
C GLY A 37 -1.64 0.66 -2.90
N ALA A 38 -2.78 1.33 -2.75
CA ALA A 38 -3.00 2.30 -1.69
C ALA A 38 -2.78 1.73 -0.28
N ILE A 39 -3.24 0.50 -0.03
CA ILE A 39 -3.08 -0.17 1.27
C ILE A 39 -1.61 -0.50 1.55
N THR A 40 -0.77 -0.68 0.52
CA THR A 40 0.67 -0.91 0.70
C THR A 40 1.46 0.36 1.05
N LEU A 41 0.90 1.55 0.74
CA LEU A 41 1.43 2.86 1.11
C LEU A 41 1.02 3.20 2.55
N GLY A 42 1.59 2.46 3.51
CA GLY A 42 1.29 2.60 4.93
C GLY A 42 2.45 3.16 5.76
N GLY A 43 2.17 3.49 7.03
CA GLY A 43 3.21 3.94 7.96
C GLY A 43 4.34 2.95 8.17
N GLY A 44 4.08 1.64 8.07
CA GLY A 44 5.13 0.61 8.14
C GLY A 44 6.09 0.67 6.95
N SER A 45 5.58 0.73 5.73
CA SER A 45 6.39 0.83 4.51
C SER A 45 7.17 2.14 4.46
N LEU A 46 6.56 3.25 4.91
CA LEU A 46 7.21 4.56 5.01
C LEU A 46 8.35 4.53 6.03
N ALA A 47 8.09 4.06 7.25
CA ALA A 47 9.11 3.97 8.30
C ALA A 47 10.26 3.04 7.88
N GLY A 48 9.94 1.89 7.30
CA GLY A 48 10.94 0.95 6.79
C GLY A 48 11.80 1.55 5.66
N SER A 49 11.17 2.24 4.71
CA SER A 49 11.90 2.86 3.59
C SER A 49 12.78 4.03 4.04
N LEU A 50 12.30 4.86 4.98
CA LEU A 50 13.10 5.93 5.56
C LEU A 50 14.27 5.37 6.39
N TYR A 51 14.02 4.33 7.20
CA TYR A 51 15.06 3.69 7.99
C TYR A 51 16.14 3.07 7.08
N LEU A 52 15.73 2.35 6.02
CA LEU A 52 16.65 1.84 5.01
C LEU A 52 17.45 2.95 4.32
N GLY A 53 16.84 4.10 4.03
CA GLY A 53 17.55 5.25 3.47
C GLY A 53 18.56 5.87 4.45
N VAL A 54 18.24 5.88 5.75
CA VAL A 54 19.15 6.39 6.79
C VAL A 54 20.37 5.48 6.97
N ILE A 55 20.17 4.16 6.98
CA ILE A 55 21.26 3.20 7.25
C ILE A 55 22.02 2.77 5.98
N GLY A 56 21.33 2.73 4.84
CA GLY A 56 21.83 2.16 3.58
C GLY A 56 22.10 3.19 2.51
N GLY A 57 21.83 4.48 2.77
CA GLY A 57 21.93 5.54 1.78
C GLY A 57 21.17 5.18 0.50
N TYR A 58 21.84 5.31 -0.64
CA TYR A 58 21.29 4.90 -1.93
C TYR A 58 21.60 3.44 -2.31
N GLU A 59 22.53 2.78 -1.63
CA GLU A 59 23.06 1.45 -2.01
C GLU A 59 22.00 0.34 -1.93
N MET A 60 20.94 0.55 -1.13
CA MET A 60 19.83 -0.40 -0.95
C MET A 60 18.59 -0.07 -1.78
N MET A 61 18.64 0.91 -2.70
CA MET A 61 17.47 1.32 -3.49
C MET A 61 16.90 0.20 -4.36
N TRP A 62 17.73 -0.73 -4.84
CA TRP A 62 17.30 -1.91 -5.60
C TRP A 62 16.37 -2.87 -4.81
N LEU A 63 16.36 -2.80 -3.48
CA LEU A 63 15.43 -3.60 -2.67
C LEU A 63 13.98 -3.14 -2.87
N GLN A 64 13.72 -1.84 -3.08
CA GLN A 64 12.36 -1.35 -3.29
C GLN A 64 11.67 -1.97 -4.53
N PRO A 65 12.25 -1.95 -5.75
CA PRO A 65 11.66 -2.61 -6.90
C PRO A 65 11.58 -4.13 -6.75
N LEU A 66 12.56 -4.77 -6.10
CA LEU A 66 12.47 -6.20 -5.79
C LEU A 66 11.24 -6.51 -4.93
N MET A 67 11.05 -5.77 -3.83
CA MET A 67 9.90 -5.95 -2.94
C MET A 67 8.58 -5.66 -3.64
N MET A 68 8.53 -4.66 -4.54
CA MET A 68 7.36 -4.39 -5.38
C MET A 68 7.05 -5.56 -6.32
N ILE A 69 8.05 -6.15 -6.97
CA ILE A 69 7.87 -7.32 -7.85
C ILE A 69 7.32 -8.51 -7.05
N LEU A 70 7.90 -8.81 -5.89
CA LEU A 70 7.42 -9.88 -5.01
C LEU A 70 5.97 -9.63 -4.58
N GLY A 71 5.64 -8.39 -4.24
CA GLY A 71 4.26 -7.96 -3.96
C GLY A 71 3.33 -8.23 -5.13
N ILE A 72 3.68 -7.79 -6.34
CA ILE A 72 2.86 -8.01 -7.56
C ILE A 72 2.63 -9.51 -7.80
N VAL A 73 3.66 -10.35 -7.66
CA VAL A 73 3.55 -11.80 -7.82
C VAL A 73 2.59 -12.40 -6.79
N MET A 74 2.76 -12.05 -5.51
CA MET A 74 1.89 -12.52 -4.42
C MET A 74 0.43 -12.13 -4.65
N LEU A 75 0.17 -10.87 -5.00
CA LEU A 75 -1.19 -10.39 -5.23
C LEU A 75 -1.83 -11.00 -6.49
N SER A 76 -1.03 -11.22 -7.53
CA SER A 76 -1.45 -11.94 -8.73
C SER A 76 -1.83 -13.39 -8.43
N ALA A 77 -1.09 -14.07 -7.56
CA ALA A 77 -1.39 -15.42 -7.13
C ALA A 77 -2.71 -15.49 -6.33
N ILE A 78 -2.94 -14.55 -5.40
CA ILE A 78 -4.20 -14.46 -4.64
C ILE A 78 -5.39 -14.21 -5.57
N GLY A 79 -5.24 -13.28 -6.53
CA GLY A 79 -6.25 -13.00 -7.55
C GLY A 79 -6.54 -14.23 -8.41
N TYR A 80 -5.49 -14.94 -8.84
CA TYR A 80 -5.63 -16.17 -9.62
C TYR A 80 -6.40 -17.26 -8.87
N VAL A 81 -6.06 -17.54 -7.61
CA VAL A 81 -6.76 -18.54 -6.79
C VAL A 81 -8.23 -18.16 -6.63
N SER A 82 -8.52 -16.90 -6.33
CA SER A 82 -9.89 -16.42 -6.12
C SER A 82 -10.73 -16.49 -7.41
N LEU A 83 -10.14 -16.15 -8.56
CA LEU A 83 -10.82 -16.16 -9.86
C LEU A 83 -10.96 -17.56 -10.46
N SER A 84 -10.03 -18.47 -10.17
CA SER A 84 -10.03 -19.84 -10.72
C SER A 84 -10.90 -20.80 -9.91
N THR A 85 -10.89 -20.68 -8.58
CA THR A 85 -11.68 -21.57 -7.70
C THR A 85 -13.13 -21.11 -7.57
N GLY A 86 -13.40 -19.80 -7.65
CA GLY A 86 -14.73 -19.24 -7.40
C GLY A 86 -15.22 -19.44 -5.96
N GLU A 87 -14.39 -19.98 -5.08
CA GLU A 87 -14.69 -20.22 -3.68
C GLU A 87 -14.00 -19.16 -2.80
N ARG A 88 -14.60 -18.89 -1.64
CA ARG A 88 -13.94 -18.04 -0.64
C ARG A 88 -12.73 -18.81 -0.09
N PRO A 89 -11.53 -18.18 0.02
CA PRO A 89 -10.32 -18.86 0.49
C PRO A 89 -10.50 -19.60 1.82
N PHE A 90 -11.23 -19.02 2.77
CA PHE A 90 -11.52 -19.66 4.06
C PHE A 90 -12.29 -20.97 3.93
N ASP A 91 -13.38 -20.96 3.13
CA ASP A 91 -14.22 -22.15 2.92
C ASP A 91 -13.44 -23.23 2.15
N ALA A 92 -12.62 -22.81 1.17
CA ALA A 92 -11.78 -23.71 0.40
C ALA A 92 -10.74 -24.42 1.29
N ILE A 93 -10.08 -23.70 2.21
CA ILE A 93 -9.13 -24.29 3.17
C ILE A 93 -9.83 -25.26 4.12
N ASN A 94 -11.00 -24.89 4.65
CA ASN A 94 -11.76 -25.74 5.56
C ASN A 94 -12.20 -27.06 4.90
N ARG A 95 -12.59 -27.01 3.62
CA ARG A 95 -13.09 -28.19 2.89
C ARG A 95 -11.97 -29.08 2.34
N HIS A 96 -10.91 -28.50 1.79
CA HIS A 96 -9.88 -29.24 1.05
C HIS A 96 -8.62 -29.54 1.86
N VAL A 97 -8.41 -28.86 3.00
CA VAL A 97 -7.19 -29.03 3.81
C VAL A 97 -7.54 -29.53 5.21
N ASN A 98 -8.01 -28.64 6.09
CA ASN A 98 -8.42 -28.98 7.45
C ASN A 98 -9.14 -27.76 8.08
N PRO A 99 -10.30 -27.94 8.74
CA PRO A 99 -10.98 -26.87 9.48
C PRO A 99 -10.10 -26.18 10.53
N VAL A 100 -9.25 -26.93 11.24
CA VAL A 100 -8.33 -26.38 12.25
C VAL A 100 -7.33 -25.41 11.60
N LEU A 101 -6.84 -25.74 10.40
CA LEU A 101 -5.93 -24.89 9.65
C LEU A 101 -6.62 -23.65 9.10
N GLY A 102 -7.89 -23.74 8.67
CA GLY A 102 -8.66 -22.59 8.23
C GLY A 102 -8.94 -21.60 9.37
N TRP A 103 -9.38 -22.10 10.53
CA TRP A 103 -9.57 -21.25 11.72
C TRP A 103 -8.25 -20.70 12.27
N GLY A 104 -7.18 -21.50 12.26
CA GLY A 104 -5.83 -21.04 12.61
C GLY A 104 -5.35 -19.90 11.70
N TRP A 105 -5.56 -20.03 10.38
CA TRP A 105 -5.27 -18.97 9.42
C TRP A 105 -6.13 -17.72 9.68
N ALA A 106 -7.43 -17.87 9.93
CA ALA A 106 -8.30 -16.74 10.24
C ALA A 106 -7.82 -15.95 11.47
N ILE A 107 -7.47 -16.64 12.56
CA ILE A 107 -6.91 -15.99 13.76
C ILE A 107 -5.57 -15.32 13.44
N ALA A 108 -4.69 -15.99 12.71
CA ALA A 108 -3.40 -15.40 12.31
C ALA A 108 -3.58 -14.13 11.47
N THR A 109 -4.54 -14.12 10.53
CA THR A 109 -4.83 -12.92 9.72
C THR A 109 -5.39 -11.77 10.56
N LEU A 110 -6.25 -12.05 11.55
CA LEU A 110 -6.75 -11.03 12.49
C LEU A 110 -5.62 -10.41 13.31
N MET A 111 -4.73 -11.25 13.85
CA MET A 111 -3.55 -10.80 14.60
C MET A 111 -2.60 -9.96 13.72
N ALA A 112 -2.37 -10.40 12.48
CA ALA A 112 -1.56 -9.65 11.53
C ALA A 112 -2.17 -8.28 11.20
N ASN A 113 -3.49 -8.18 11.07
CA ASN A 113 -4.19 -6.90 10.88
C ASN A 113 -4.02 -5.96 12.08
N LEU A 114 -4.07 -6.48 13.31
CA LEU A 114 -3.82 -5.68 14.51
C LEU A 114 -2.40 -5.11 14.50
N VAL A 115 -1.40 -5.92 14.13
CA VAL A 115 -0.01 -5.47 14.00
C VAL A 115 0.14 -4.43 12.89
N TRP A 116 -0.53 -4.63 11.77
CA TRP A 116 -0.50 -3.72 10.63
C TRP A 116 -1.15 -2.36 10.93
N ALA A 117 -2.16 -2.32 11.82
CA ALA A 117 -2.79 -1.07 12.24
C ALA A 117 -1.88 -0.20 13.11
N MET A 118 -0.97 -0.80 13.91
CA MET A 118 -0.14 -0.06 14.87
C MET A 118 0.70 1.06 14.21
N PRO A 119 1.47 0.83 13.12
CA PRO A 119 2.18 1.89 12.43
C PRO A 119 1.28 2.99 11.86
N GLN A 120 0.04 2.67 11.48
CA GLN A 120 -0.89 3.67 10.93
C GLN A 120 -1.36 4.63 12.02
N PHE A 121 -1.72 4.11 13.19
CA PHE A 121 -2.05 4.95 14.34
C PHE A 121 -0.84 5.75 14.81
N SER A 122 0.34 5.13 14.86
CA SER A 122 1.57 5.84 15.22
C SER A 122 1.88 6.98 14.25
N LEU A 123 1.78 6.75 12.94
CA LEU A 123 2.02 7.76 11.92
C LEU A 123 0.97 8.88 11.98
N GLY A 124 -0.32 8.53 12.10
CA GLY A 124 -1.39 9.51 12.20
C GLY A 124 -1.26 10.41 13.43
N THR A 125 -0.93 9.82 14.58
CA THR A 125 -0.69 10.59 15.81
C THR A 125 0.53 11.48 15.66
N ALA A 126 1.65 10.99 15.10
CA ALA A 126 2.82 11.82 14.83
C ALA A 126 2.50 12.98 13.88
N ALA A 127 1.71 12.75 12.82
CA ALA A 127 1.30 13.81 11.89
C ALA A 127 0.49 14.91 12.59
N ILE A 128 -0.43 14.54 13.49
CA ILE A 128 -1.22 15.51 14.28
C ILE A 128 -0.31 16.29 15.24
N GLN A 129 0.53 15.59 16.00
CA GLN A 129 1.35 16.18 17.06
C GLN A 129 2.56 16.96 16.55
N GLN A 130 3.14 16.59 15.39
CA GLN A 130 4.39 17.18 14.90
C GLN A 130 4.14 18.19 13.78
N ASN A 131 3.11 18.00 12.97
CA ASN A 131 2.92 18.79 11.75
C ASN A 131 1.67 19.69 11.79
N LEU A 132 0.52 19.16 12.23
CA LEU A 132 -0.75 19.89 12.10
C LEU A 132 -1.07 20.78 13.30
N PHE A 133 -1.01 20.24 14.51
CA PHE A 133 -1.46 20.92 15.73
C PHE A 133 -0.51 20.69 16.92
N PRO A 134 0.78 21.04 16.79
CA PRO A 134 1.78 20.75 17.82
C PRO A 134 1.48 21.42 19.17
N GLU A 135 0.92 22.63 19.16
CA GLU A 135 0.60 23.37 20.39
C GLU A 135 -0.63 22.81 21.13
N LEU A 136 -1.58 22.21 20.41
CA LEU A 136 -2.82 21.66 20.97
C LEU A 136 -2.69 20.20 21.40
N PHE A 137 -1.85 19.43 20.69
CA PHE A 137 -1.69 17.99 20.92
C PHE A 137 -0.31 17.62 21.47
N GLY A 138 0.44 18.57 22.01
CA GLY A 138 1.73 18.31 22.67
C GLY A 138 1.61 17.39 23.91
N GLY A 139 2.64 16.58 24.14
CA GLY A 139 2.75 15.70 25.31
C GLY A 139 1.88 14.44 25.27
N ASP A 140 1.93 13.67 26.36
CA ASP A 140 1.28 12.35 26.44
C ASP A 140 -0.25 12.44 26.39
N VAL A 141 -0.85 13.48 26.99
CA VAL A 141 -2.31 13.68 26.96
C VAL A 141 -2.79 13.94 25.53
N GLY A 142 -2.08 14.80 24.78
CA GLY A 142 -2.38 15.07 23.37
C GLY A 142 -2.26 13.82 22.50
N LYS A 143 -1.30 12.93 22.81
CA LYS A 143 -1.16 11.63 22.13
C LYS A 143 -2.41 10.77 22.30
N TYR A 144 -2.91 10.61 23.52
CA TYR A 144 -4.12 9.80 23.76
C TYR A 144 -5.35 10.39 23.09
N ILE A 145 -5.51 11.72 23.09
CA ILE A 145 -6.61 12.40 22.40
C ILE A 145 -6.51 12.17 20.88
N ALA A 146 -5.32 12.32 20.29
CA ALA A 146 -5.11 12.08 18.87
C ALA A 146 -5.43 10.63 18.48
N VAL A 147 -4.98 9.65 19.26
CA VAL A 147 -5.32 8.23 19.05
C VAL A 147 -6.83 8.00 19.15
N GLY A 148 -7.47 8.55 20.18
CA GLY A 148 -8.93 8.44 20.36
C GLY A 148 -9.72 9.05 19.21
N LEU A 149 -9.29 10.21 18.71
CA LEU A 149 -9.88 10.87 17.55
C LEU A 149 -9.70 10.02 16.28
N LEU A 150 -8.49 9.53 16.01
CA LEU A 150 -8.23 8.66 14.86
C LEU A 150 -9.05 7.38 14.93
N PHE A 151 -9.17 6.78 16.11
CA PHE A 151 -10.01 5.60 16.33
C PHE A 151 -11.49 5.91 16.06
N GLY A 152 -12.01 7.02 16.60
CA GLY A 152 -13.39 7.45 16.39
C GLY A 152 -13.71 7.71 14.91
N VAL A 153 -12.83 8.45 14.22
CA VAL A 153 -12.97 8.70 12.78
C VAL A 153 -12.92 7.38 11.99
N SER A 154 -11.97 6.50 12.30
CA SER A 154 -11.85 5.21 11.62
C SER A 154 -13.10 4.34 11.82
N ALA A 155 -13.64 4.27 13.04
CA ALA A 155 -14.86 3.52 13.35
C ALA A 155 -16.08 4.07 12.58
N VAL A 156 -16.22 5.39 12.53
CA VAL A 156 -17.28 6.05 11.76
C VAL A 156 -17.14 5.75 10.26
N VAL A 157 -15.92 5.84 9.71
CA VAL A 157 -15.65 5.53 8.31
C VAL A 157 -16.01 4.08 7.97
N ILE A 158 -15.63 3.13 8.83
CA ILE A 158 -15.97 1.70 8.67
C ILE A 158 -17.49 1.50 8.69
N TRP A 159 -18.19 2.15 9.62
CA TRP A 159 -19.66 2.08 9.70
C TRP A 159 -20.33 2.59 8.41
N PHE A 160 -19.89 3.73 7.90
CA PHE A 160 -20.39 4.26 6.63
C PHE A 160 -20.05 3.35 5.44
N TYR A 161 -18.88 2.73 5.45
CA TYR A 161 -18.48 1.78 4.41
C TYR A 161 -19.42 0.57 4.34
N GLU A 162 -19.82 -0.01 5.48
CA GLU A 162 -20.74 -1.17 5.51
C GLU A 162 -22.17 -0.83 5.10
N SER A 163 -22.61 0.42 5.28
CA SER A 163 -23.99 0.85 4.95
C SER A 163 -24.34 0.84 3.45
N GLY A 164 -23.35 0.66 2.57
CA GLY A 164 -23.56 0.47 1.13
C GLY A 164 -24.07 1.71 0.37
N GLY A 165 -24.12 1.62 -0.97
CA GLY A 165 -24.68 2.67 -1.83
C GLY A 165 -23.71 3.81 -2.17
N TRP A 166 -24.15 5.07 -1.98
CA TRP A 166 -23.37 6.27 -2.33
C TRP A 166 -22.15 6.47 -1.41
N GLY A 167 -22.23 6.05 -0.14
CA GLY A 167 -21.13 6.15 0.82
C GLY A 167 -19.89 5.37 0.39
N LEU A 168 -20.07 4.19 -0.20
CA LEU A 168 -18.97 3.37 -0.75
C LEU A 168 -18.24 4.10 -1.88
N LYS A 169 -18.98 4.74 -2.79
CA LYS A 169 -18.38 5.51 -3.90
C LYS A 169 -17.61 6.73 -3.40
N LEU A 170 -18.17 7.45 -2.41
CA LEU A 170 -17.48 8.57 -1.79
C LEU A 170 -16.19 8.12 -1.11
N PHE A 171 -16.23 7.00 -0.38
CA PHE A 171 -15.06 6.41 0.26
C PHE A 171 -13.98 6.06 -0.76
N GLU A 172 -14.33 5.40 -1.87
CA GLU A 172 -13.37 5.08 -2.93
C GLU A 172 -12.72 6.33 -3.55
N ILE A 173 -13.51 7.39 -3.81
CA ILE A 173 -13.00 8.64 -4.36
C ILE A 173 -12.07 9.32 -3.37
N LEU A 174 -12.46 9.37 -2.10
CA LEU A 174 -11.67 9.99 -1.04
C LEU A 174 -10.33 9.25 -0.86
N LEU A 175 -10.36 7.92 -0.82
CA LEU A 175 -9.16 7.08 -0.70
C LEU A 175 -8.21 7.29 -1.89
N LYS A 176 -8.74 7.26 -3.13
CA LYS A 176 -7.92 7.55 -4.34
C LYS A 176 -7.32 8.94 -4.31
N SER A 177 -8.08 9.94 -3.85
CA SER A 177 -7.63 11.32 -3.73
C SER A 177 -6.52 11.47 -2.69
N MET A 178 -6.64 10.82 -1.53
CA MET A 178 -5.59 10.81 -0.50
C MET A 178 -4.29 10.20 -1.03
N VAL A 179 -4.38 9.07 -1.74
CA VAL A 179 -3.21 8.42 -2.35
C VAL A 179 -2.55 9.33 -3.39
N ALA A 180 -3.35 9.96 -4.25
CA ALA A 180 -2.83 10.89 -5.25
C ALA A 180 -2.10 12.07 -4.59
N ILE A 181 -2.66 12.63 -3.52
CA ILE A 181 -2.01 13.71 -2.75
C ILE A 181 -0.68 13.23 -2.17
N VAL A 182 -0.66 12.07 -1.52
CA VAL A 182 0.59 11.51 -0.95
C VAL A 182 1.66 11.35 -2.02
N VAL A 183 1.32 10.75 -3.16
CA VAL A 183 2.25 10.58 -4.27
C VAL A 183 2.76 11.94 -4.76
N LEU A 184 1.86 12.90 -5.01
CA LEU A 184 2.24 14.26 -5.43
C LEU A 184 3.13 14.96 -4.41
N SER A 185 2.89 14.79 -3.11
CA SER A 185 3.74 15.33 -2.05
C SER A 185 5.16 14.75 -2.09
N PHE A 186 5.30 13.43 -2.25
CA PHE A 186 6.62 12.80 -2.37
C PHE A 186 7.38 13.25 -3.62
N PHE A 187 6.71 13.30 -4.78
CA PHE A 187 7.31 13.86 -5.99
C PHE A 187 7.70 15.33 -5.82
N GLY A 188 6.85 16.12 -5.16
CA GLY A 188 7.14 17.51 -4.82
C GLY A 188 8.41 17.65 -3.97
N VAL A 189 8.58 16.80 -2.95
CA VAL A 189 9.80 16.77 -2.12
C VAL A 189 11.03 16.41 -2.97
N VAL A 190 10.95 15.39 -3.83
CA VAL A 190 12.06 15.00 -4.71
C VAL A 190 12.46 16.14 -5.64
N VAL A 191 11.50 16.83 -6.25
CA VAL A 191 11.75 17.99 -7.13
C VAL A 191 12.35 19.16 -6.36
N ALA A 192 11.81 19.46 -5.18
CA ALA A 192 12.34 20.52 -4.32
C ALA A 192 13.79 20.24 -3.88
N MET A 193 14.07 19.01 -3.44
CA MET A 193 15.44 18.60 -3.07
C MET A 193 16.39 18.55 -4.27
N SER A 194 15.89 18.25 -5.47
CA SER A 194 16.70 18.25 -6.69
C SER A 194 17.09 19.66 -7.15
N SER A 195 16.29 20.67 -6.79
CA SER A 195 16.47 22.05 -7.24
C SER A 195 17.13 22.97 -6.21
N GLN A 196 17.37 22.49 -4.99
CA GLN A 196 18.02 23.25 -3.91
C GLN A 196 19.44 22.76 -3.62
N GLY A 197 20.37 23.69 -3.39
CA GLY A 197 21.76 23.39 -3.00
C GLY A 197 22.56 22.67 -4.09
N GLU A 198 23.31 21.63 -3.70
CA GLU A 198 23.99 20.71 -4.64
C GLU A 198 23.02 19.77 -5.38
N GLY A 199 21.74 19.76 -5.01
CA GLY A 199 20.73 18.86 -5.56
C GLY A 199 20.87 17.42 -5.04
N LEU A 200 20.05 16.52 -5.59
CA LEU A 200 20.15 15.09 -5.31
C LEU A 200 21.29 14.47 -6.14
N ALA A 201 22.08 13.57 -5.53
CA ALA A 201 23.13 12.82 -6.20
C ALA A 201 22.55 11.74 -7.14
N TRP A 202 21.96 12.17 -8.26
CA TRP A 202 21.27 11.30 -9.21
C TRP A 202 22.14 10.14 -9.73
N GLY A 203 23.46 10.34 -9.84
CA GLY A 203 24.40 9.28 -10.21
C GLY A 203 24.43 8.13 -9.21
N GLU A 204 24.52 8.46 -7.91
CA GLU A 204 24.52 7.47 -6.82
C GLU A 204 23.14 6.82 -6.65
N ILE A 205 22.07 7.61 -6.78
CA ILE A 205 20.68 7.12 -6.76
C ILE A 205 20.48 6.06 -7.85
N LEU A 206 20.90 6.35 -9.09
CA LEU A 206 20.77 5.43 -10.21
C LEU A 206 21.66 4.19 -10.05
N ALA A 207 22.88 4.36 -9.51
CA ALA A 207 23.76 3.24 -9.18
C ALA A 207 23.15 2.35 -8.09
N GLY A 208 22.45 2.94 -7.12
CA GLY A 208 21.74 2.25 -6.04
C GLY A 208 20.64 1.30 -6.48
N PHE A 209 20.12 1.45 -7.71
CA PHE A 209 19.17 0.50 -8.32
C PHE A 209 19.85 -0.76 -8.87
N VAL A 210 21.18 -0.79 -8.95
CA VAL A 210 21.93 -2.00 -9.33
C VAL A 210 22.09 -2.88 -8.08
N PRO A 211 21.64 -4.15 -8.11
CA PRO A 211 21.77 -5.03 -6.95
C PRO A 211 23.21 -5.26 -6.54
N ASP A 212 23.54 -4.90 -5.29
CA ASP A 212 24.79 -5.27 -4.63
C ASP A 212 24.52 -6.27 -3.49
N LEU A 213 24.86 -7.54 -3.73
CA LEU A 213 24.69 -8.60 -2.75
C LEU A 213 25.79 -8.60 -1.67
N SER A 214 26.87 -7.84 -1.85
CA SER A 214 27.94 -7.75 -0.86
C SER A 214 27.49 -7.06 0.44
N LEU A 215 26.41 -6.28 0.37
CA LEU A 215 25.73 -5.64 1.50
C LEU A 215 25.05 -6.63 2.47
N LEU A 216 24.96 -7.92 2.10
CA LEU A 216 24.52 -8.97 3.02
C LEU A 216 25.59 -9.28 4.08
N ASP A 217 26.87 -9.14 3.71
CA ASP A 217 28.02 -9.52 4.53
C ASP A 217 28.85 -8.31 4.99
N ARG A 218 28.53 -7.11 4.50
CA ARG A 218 29.23 -5.85 4.82
C ARG A 218 28.24 -4.71 5.06
N PRO A 219 28.51 -3.82 6.03
CA PRO A 219 27.65 -2.64 6.24
C PRO A 219 27.73 -1.72 5.02
N ALA A 220 26.62 -1.02 4.75
CA ALA A 220 26.56 0.01 3.72
C ALA A 220 27.52 1.16 4.04
N ALA A 221 27.99 1.87 3.02
CA ALA A 221 28.96 2.96 3.21
C ALA A 221 28.41 4.12 4.06
N ALA A 222 27.08 4.24 4.17
CA ALA A 222 26.39 5.25 4.96
C ALA A 222 26.23 4.91 6.45
N PHE A 223 26.64 3.71 6.89
CA PHE A 223 26.49 3.22 8.27
C PHE A 223 27.60 3.69 9.21
#